data_AF-A0A3L6DEJ1-F1
#
_entry.id   AF-A0A3L6DEJ1-F1
#
_cell.length_a   1.000
_cell.length_b   1.000
_cell.length_c   1.000
_cell.angle_alpha   90.00
_cell.angle_beta   90.00
_cell.angle_gamma   90.00
#
_symmetry.space_group_name_H-M   'P 1'
#
loop_
_entity.id
_entity.type
_entity.pdbx_description
1 polymer ?
#
loop_
_entity_poly.entity_id
_entity_poly.type
_entity_poly.pdbx_seq_one_letter_code
_entity_poly.pdbx_strand_id
1 'polypeptide(L)'
;MSEALQKDKEIGEEEEEEEYVLLELDNCLYSDISPGAQFVLSGLDTLTPTLIVGDNLKMVGEYEETIGTCYLFSESETEPKPTSDEMAPSKENTEINSSKEAPLKEVNHLASVQKILKFKPINVEHSQHRAYQHKDKEL
;
A
#
# COMPACT_ATOMS: atom_id res chain seq x y z
N MET A 1 -53.19 18.71 26.65
CA MET A 1 -53.23 18.93 25.19
C MET A 1 -52.02 19.80 24.90
N SER A 2 -50.98 19.38 24.19
CA SER A 2 -50.91 18.40 23.10
C SER A 2 -49.49 17.82 23.03
N GLU A 3 -49.44 16.56 22.62
CA GLU A 3 -48.25 15.76 22.33
C GLU A 3 -47.56 16.22 21.04
N ALA A 4 -46.23 16.03 20.96
CA ALA A 4 -45.50 15.43 19.84
C ALA A 4 -43.99 15.62 20.04
N LEU A 5 -43.35 14.69 20.74
CA LEU A 5 -41.90 14.48 20.63
C LEU A 5 -41.68 13.70 19.33
N GLN A 6 -41.41 14.42 18.25
CA GLN A 6 -40.93 13.87 17.00
C GLN A 6 -39.56 13.25 17.26
N LYS A 7 -39.53 11.93 17.36
CA LYS A 7 -38.30 11.15 17.37
C LYS A 7 -37.94 10.95 15.91
N ASP A 8 -37.23 11.92 15.33
CA ASP A 8 -36.58 11.74 14.03
C ASP A 8 -35.62 10.55 14.17
N LYS A 9 -36.01 9.47 13.51
CA LYS A 9 -35.21 8.27 13.34
C LYS A 9 -34.18 8.63 12.28
N GLU A 10 -33.07 9.22 12.72
CA GLU A 10 -31.84 9.25 11.95
C GLU A 10 -31.46 7.79 11.71
N ILE A 11 -31.77 7.30 10.52
CA ILE A 11 -31.29 6.02 10.02
C ILE A 11 -29.82 6.29 9.77
N GLY A 12 -28.99 6.01 10.78
CA GLY A 12 -27.55 6.07 10.67
C GLY A 12 -27.15 5.18 9.50
N GLU A 13 -26.61 5.79 8.47
CA GLU A 13 -25.80 5.10 7.48
C GLU A 13 -24.68 4.44 8.30
N GLU A 14 -24.65 3.11 8.34
CA GLU A 14 -23.52 2.38 8.89
C GLU A 14 -22.34 2.72 7.97
N GLU A 15 -21.58 3.75 8.32
CA GLU A 15 -20.30 4.06 7.70
C GLU A 15 -19.46 2.78 7.81
N GLU A 16 -19.12 2.17 6.68
CA GLU A 16 -18.21 1.02 6.66
C GLU A 16 -16.86 1.49 7.21
N GLU A 17 -16.57 1.15 8.46
CA GLU A 17 -15.29 1.45 9.09
C GLU A 17 -14.19 0.61 8.41
N GLU A 18 -13.40 1.24 7.53
CA GLU A 18 -12.22 0.62 6.94
C GLU A 18 -11.06 0.58 7.96
N GLU A 19 -10.55 -0.61 8.28
CA GLU A 19 -9.36 -0.79 9.11
C GLU A 19 -8.11 -1.03 8.26
N TYR A 20 -7.06 -0.24 8.52
CA TYR A 20 -5.76 -0.38 7.87
C TYR A 20 -4.75 -1.01 8.82
N VAL A 21 -3.97 -1.98 8.32
CA VAL A 21 -2.83 -2.59 9.02
C VAL A 21 -1.60 -2.56 8.12
N LEU A 22 -0.43 -2.31 8.71
CA LEU A 22 0.83 -2.35 7.97
C LEU A 22 1.39 -3.78 7.99
N LEU A 23 1.63 -4.35 6.82
CA LEU A 23 2.27 -5.65 6.68
C LEU A 23 3.77 -5.44 6.46
N GLU A 24 4.59 -5.99 7.35
CA GLU A 24 6.04 -5.98 7.21
C GLU A 24 6.51 -7.36 6.78
N LEU A 25 7.21 -7.45 5.65
CA LEU A 25 7.66 -8.72 5.07
C LEU A 25 9.16 -8.89 5.34
N ASP A 26 9.49 -9.67 6.36
CA ASP A 26 10.88 -9.95 6.72
C ASP A 26 11.51 -10.95 5.74
N ASN A 27 12.78 -10.70 5.38
CA ASN A 27 13.60 -11.62 4.57
C ASN A 27 13.01 -12.02 3.21
N CYS A 28 12.09 -11.23 2.66
CA CYS A 28 11.64 -11.33 1.27
C CYS A 28 12.46 -10.37 0.40
N LEU A 29 12.99 -10.87 -0.72
CA LEU A 29 13.58 -10.03 -1.74
C LEU A 29 12.47 -9.41 -2.59
N TYR A 30 12.69 -8.19 -3.11
CA TYR A 30 11.76 -7.55 -4.06
C TYR A 30 11.47 -8.41 -5.29
N SER A 31 12.36 -9.33 -5.64
CA SER A 31 12.17 -10.27 -6.75
C SER A 31 11.23 -11.44 -6.42
N ASP A 32 10.91 -11.68 -5.15
CA ASP A 32 10.06 -12.79 -4.72
C ASP A 32 8.57 -12.51 -4.96
N ILE A 33 8.20 -11.22 -5.14
CA ILE A 33 6.83 -10.77 -5.35
C ILE A 33 6.73 -9.97 -6.64
N SER A 34 6.06 -10.54 -7.64
CA SER A 34 5.78 -9.84 -8.89
C SER A 34 4.65 -8.81 -8.73
N PRO A 35 4.70 -7.66 -9.41
CA PRO A 35 3.56 -6.75 -9.45
C PRO A 35 2.29 -7.47 -9.94
N GLY A 36 1.19 -7.34 -9.20
CA GLY A 36 -0.06 -8.04 -9.52
C GLY A 36 -0.09 -9.53 -9.17
N ALA A 37 0.90 -10.04 -8.43
CA ALA A 37 0.84 -11.40 -7.90
C ALA A 37 -0.41 -11.59 -7.02
N GLN A 38 -1.11 -12.70 -7.22
CA GLN A 38 -2.24 -13.07 -6.37
C GLN A 38 -1.73 -13.40 -4.98
N PHE A 39 -2.49 -13.05 -3.95
CA PHE A 39 -2.17 -13.41 -2.58
C PHE A 39 -3.41 -13.86 -1.82
N VAL A 40 -3.18 -14.66 -0.78
CA VAL A 40 -4.20 -15.10 0.17
C VAL A 40 -3.70 -14.78 1.56
N LEU A 41 -4.44 -13.91 2.25
CA LEU A 41 -4.24 -13.58 3.66
C LEU A 41 -5.35 -14.24 4.48
N SER A 42 -4.98 -15.02 5.49
CA SER A 42 -5.93 -15.79 6.29
C SER A 42 -5.53 -15.84 7.76
N GLY A 43 -6.52 -16.13 8.61
CA GLY A 43 -6.31 -16.25 10.06
C GLY A 43 -6.00 -14.93 10.76
N LEU A 44 -6.51 -13.80 10.26
CA LEU A 44 -6.37 -12.48 10.89
C LEU A 44 -7.07 -12.38 12.26
N ASP A 45 -7.94 -13.32 12.56
CA ASP A 45 -8.60 -13.53 13.85
C ASP A 45 -7.77 -14.41 14.81
N THR A 46 -6.62 -14.90 14.36
CA THR A 46 -5.72 -15.78 15.14
C THR A 46 -4.47 -15.02 15.56
N LEU A 47 -3.67 -15.59 16.48
CA LEU A 47 -2.38 -15.00 16.86
C LEU A 47 -1.28 -15.19 15.80
N THR A 48 -1.51 -16.06 14.81
CA THR A 48 -0.51 -16.48 13.81
C THR A 48 -1.14 -16.53 12.42
N PRO A 49 -1.46 -15.37 11.80
CA PRO A 49 -2.02 -15.31 10.47
C PRO A 49 -1.05 -15.86 9.44
N THR A 50 -1.56 -16.24 8.27
CA THR A 50 -0.74 -16.75 7.18
C THR A 50 -0.94 -15.93 5.92
N LEU A 51 0.17 -15.66 5.23
CA LEU A 51 0.19 -14.97 3.95
C LEU A 51 0.81 -15.90 2.92
N ILE A 52 0.09 -16.12 1.82
CA ILE A 52 0.59 -16.86 0.66
C ILE A 52 0.62 -15.89 -0.51
N VAL A 53 1.77 -15.68 -1.12
CA VAL A 53 1.95 -14.81 -2.30
C VAL A 53 2.39 -15.64 -3.48
N GLY A 54 1.63 -15.60 -4.57
CA GLY A 54 1.79 -16.47 -5.72
C GLY A 54 1.75 -17.95 -5.35
N ASP A 55 2.55 -18.77 -6.04
CA ASP A 55 2.56 -20.23 -5.84
C ASP A 55 3.60 -20.69 -4.80
N ASN A 56 4.58 -19.84 -4.47
CA ASN A 56 5.84 -20.31 -3.87
C ASN A 56 6.18 -19.64 -2.54
N LEU A 57 5.64 -18.46 -2.24
CA LEU A 57 5.99 -17.73 -1.02
C LEU A 57 4.90 -17.93 0.04
N LYS A 58 5.23 -18.66 1.10
CA LYS A 58 4.37 -18.85 2.28
C LYS A 58 5.02 -18.23 3.50
N MET A 59 4.24 -17.46 4.26
CA MET A 59 4.72 -16.72 5.41
C MET A 59 3.77 -16.87 6.59
N VAL A 60 4.33 -16.83 7.81
CA VAL A 60 3.58 -16.76 9.07
C VAL A 60 3.76 -15.38 9.66
N GLY A 61 2.65 -14.78 10.08
CA GLY A 61 2.57 -13.47 10.68
C GLY A 61 2.58 -13.52 12.20
N GLU A 62 3.11 -12.46 12.82
CA GLU A 62 3.05 -12.18 14.25
C GLU A 62 2.62 -10.71 14.43
N TYR A 63 1.64 -10.47 15.30
CA TYR A 63 1.21 -9.10 15.61
C TYR A 63 2.24 -8.40 16.48
N GLU A 64 2.66 -7.21 16.08
CA GLU A 64 3.53 -6.35 16.85
C GLU A 64 2.89 -4.97 17.04
N GLU A 65 2.77 -4.55 18.29
CA GLU A 65 2.36 -3.20 18.64
C GLU A 65 3.58 -2.27 18.60
N THR A 66 3.52 -1.21 17.80
CA THR A 66 4.66 -0.32 17.62
C THR A 66 4.66 0.82 18.62
N ILE A 67 5.87 1.31 18.92
CA ILE A 67 6.02 2.56 19.65
C ILE A 67 5.85 3.71 18.66
N GLY A 68 4.68 4.36 18.71
CA GLY A 68 4.35 5.52 17.88
C GLY A 68 3.15 5.25 16.96
N THR A 69 2.95 6.13 15.99
CA THR A 69 1.88 6.02 14.99
C THR A 69 2.49 6.20 13.60
N CYS A 70 2.22 5.26 12.70
CA CYS A 70 2.58 5.36 11.29
C CYS A 70 1.46 6.06 10.52
N TYR A 71 1.79 7.12 9.79
CA TYR A 71 0.87 7.81 8.89
C TYR A 71 1.05 7.30 7.46
N LEU A 72 0.00 6.75 6.88
CA LEU A 72 -0.03 6.30 5.49
C LEU A 72 -0.60 7.41 4.62
N PHE A 73 0.02 7.63 3.48
CA PHE A 73 -0.44 8.57 2.46
C PHE A 73 -0.53 7.87 1.11
N SER A 74 -1.59 8.13 0.35
CA SER A 74 -1.74 7.65 -1.02
C SER A 74 -1.33 8.75 -2.00
N GLU A 75 -0.63 8.36 -3.06
CA GLU A 75 -0.28 9.25 -4.17
C GLU A 75 -1.27 9.03 -5.33
N SER A 76 -1.82 10.12 -5.86
CA SER A 76 -2.66 10.12 -7.07
C SER A 76 -2.07 11.03 -8.14
N GLU A 77 -2.06 10.56 -9.39
CA GLU A 77 -1.67 11.39 -10.52
C GLU A 77 -2.88 12.25 -10.91
N THR A 78 -2.75 13.57 -10.80
CA THR A 78 -3.77 14.49 -11.30
C THR A 78 -3.47 14.76 -12.78
N GLU A 79 -4.45 14.57 -13.66
CA GLU A 79 -4.31 15.07 -15.02
C GLU A 79 -4.05 16.59 -14.96
N PRO A 80 -3.13 17.12 -15.77
CA PRO A 80 -2.87 18.55 -15.79
C PRO A 80 -4.18 19.28 -16.09
N LYS A 81 -4.65 20.04 -15.09
CA LYS A 81 -5.89 20.80 -15.18
C LYS A 81 -5.78 21.69 -16.41
N PRO A 82 -6.69 21.61 -17.41
CA PRO A 82 -6.63 22.51 -18.53
C PRO A 82 -6.74 23.93 -17.96
N THR A 83 -5.72 24.74 -18.23
CA THR A 83 -5.72 26.17 -17.93
C THR A 83 -6.97 26.75 -18.58
N SER A 84 -7.98 27.01 -17.76
CA SER A 84 -9.15 27.78 -18.18
C SER A 84 -8.64 29.19 -18.43
N ASP A 85 -8.29 29.47 -19.68
CA ASP A 85 -8.00 30.81 -20.19
C ASP A 85 -9.26 31.68 -20.06
N GLU A 86 -9.45 32.27 -18.89
CA GLU A 86 -10.30 33.43 -18.71
C GLU A 86 -9.44 34.64 -18.31
N MET A 87 -8.71 35.20 -19.29
CA MET A 87 -8.64 36.66 -19.43
C MET A 87 -8.14 37.08 -20.82
N ALA A 88 -8.75 38.15 -21.32
CA ALA A 88 -8.59 38.80 -22.62
C ALA A 88 -7.14 39.04 -23.11
N PRO A 89 -6.91 39.21 -24.44
CA PRO A 89 -5.57 39.23 -25.01
C PRO A 89 -4.91 40.60 -24.82
N SER A 90 -3.95 40.69 -23.88
CA SER A 90 -2.95 41.77 -23.88
C SER A 90 -1.74 41.35 -24.71
N LYS A 91 -1.41 42.18 -25.69
CA LYS A 91 -0.42 41.94 -26.75
C LYS A 91 1.02 41.89 -26.24
N GLU A 92 1.80 41.14 -27.01
CA GLU A 92 3.21 41.35 -27.34
C GLU A 92 4.26 40.81 -26.36
N ASN A 93 5.11 39.95 -26.93
CA ASN A 93 6.32 39.30 -26.41
C ASN A 93 6.09 38.20 -25.39
N THR A 94 6.54 36.98 -25.75
CA THR A 94 7.62 36.26 -25.05
C THR A 94 7.55 34.80 -25.44
N GLU A 95 8.66 34.32 -26.01
CA GLU A 95 9.19 32.96 -25.99
C GLU A 95 8.19 31.81 -25.82
N ILE A 96 8.12 30.98 -26.86
CA ILE A 96 7.52 29.64 -26.84
C ILE A 96 8.35 28.77 -25.87
N ASN A 97 8.12 28.92 -24.57
CA ASN A 97 8.50 27.92 -23.59
C ASN A 97 7.40 26.87 -23.58
N SER A 98 7.55 25.87 -24.45
CA SER A 98 6.87 24.59 -24.26
C SER A 98 7.45 23.92 -23.02
N SER A 99 7.12 24.46 -21.85
CA SER A 99 7.31 23.80 -20.57
C SER A 99 6.41 22.59 -20.61
N LYS A 100 7.00 21.42 -20.88
CA LYS A 100 6.36 20.15 -20.60
C LYS A 100 6.11 20.13 -19.10
N GLU A 101 4.91 20.51 -18.70
CA GLU A 101 4.47 20.46 -17.31
C GLU A 101 4.56 18.99 -16.88
N ALA A 102 5.44 18.70 -15.92
CA ALA A 102 5.50 17.38 -15.33
C ALA A 102 4.18 17.13 -14.58
N PRO A 103 3.57 15.94 -14.70
CA PRO A 103 2.31 15.65 -14.02
C PRO A 103 2.45 15.93 -12.52
N LEU A 104 1.54 16.74 -11.99
CA LEU A 104 1.50 17.09 -10.58
C LEU A 104 0.93 15.89 -9.81
N LYS A 105 1.74 15.35 -8.91
CA LYS A 105 1.36 14.27 -8.00
C LYS A 105 0.75 14.88 -6.75
N GLU A 106 -0.48 14.49 -6.43
CA GLU A 106 -1.17 14.87 -5.19
C GLU A 106 -1.01 13.76 -4.16
N VAL A 107 -0.84 14.13 -2.90
CA VAL A 107 -0.66 13.19 -1.79
C VAL A 107 -1.76 13.44 -0.77
N ASN A 108 -2.54 12.40 -0.47
CA ASN A 108 -3.66 12.44 0.45
C ASN A 108 -3.40 11.56 1.66
N HIS A 109 -3.84 12.00 2.85
CA HIS A 109 -3.80 11.15 4.04
C HIS A 109 -4.74 9.96 3.85
N LEU A 110 -4.22 8.76 4.08
CA LEU A 110 -4.96 7.51 3.91
C LEU A 110 -5.35 6.93 5.27
N ALA A 111 -4.38 6.73 6.18
CA ALA A 111 -4.64 6.09 7.46
C ALA A 111 -3.58 6.43 8.51
N SER A 112 -3.90 6.15 9.77
CA SER A 112 -2.97 6.21 10.90
C SER A 112 -2.98 4.86 11.62
N VAL A 113 -1.86 4.15 11.68
CA VAL A 113 -1.79 2.78 12.21
C VAL A 113 -0.77 2.66 13.35
N GLN A 114 -1.06 1.79 14.32
CA GLN A 114 -0.19 1.50 15.47
C GLN A 114 0.16 0.02 15.58
N LYS A 115 -0.47 -0.82 14.76
CA LYS A 115 -0.23 -2.26 14.70
C LYS A 115 0.43 -2.61 13.38
N ILE A 116 1.47 -3.41 13.47
CA ILE A 116 2.14 -4.02 12.32
C ILE A 116 1.94 -5.52 12.41
N LEU A 117 1.77 -6.16 11.26
CA LEU A 117 1.78 -7.60 11.13
C LEU A 117 3.08 -8.02 10.45
N LYS A 118 3.99 -8.61 11.24
CA LYS A 118 5.30 -9.02 10.75
C LYS A 118 5.24 -10.44 10.21
N PHE A 119 5.44 -10.59 8.91
CA PHE A 119 5.48 -11.87 8.24
C PHE A 119 6.89 -12.36 8.04
N LYS A 120 7.14 -13.61 8.42
CA LYS A 120 8.41 -14.31 8.19
C LYS A 120 8.16 -15.49 7.26
N PRO A 121 9.02 -15.75 6.27
CA PRO A 121 8.88 -16.89 5.39
C PRO A 121 8.97 -18.18 6.19
N ILE A 122 8.03 -19.09 5.93
CA ILE A 122 8.09 -20.45 6.45
C ILE A 122 9.16 -21.14 5.63
N ASN A 123 10.38 -21.23 6.17
CA ASN A 123 11.56 -21.81 5.54
C ASN A 123 11.20 -22.93 4.53
N VAL A 124 11.08 -22.58 3.26
CA VAL A 124 11.34 -23.52 2.18
C VAL A 124 12.83 -23.44 2.07
N GLU A 125 13.54 -24.53 2.36
CA GLU A 125 14.98 -24.60 2.11
C GLU A 125 15.23 -24.07 0.69
N HIS A 126 15.62 -22.81 0.58
CA HIS A 126 16.37 -22.33 -0.56
C HIS A 126 17.67 -23.09 -0.41
N SER A 127 17.68 -24.30 -0.96
CA SER A 127 18.86 -25.09 -1.20
C SER A 127 19.85 -24.10 -1.77
N GLN A 128 20.80 -23.72 -0.93
CA GLN A 128 21.94 -22.92 -1.32
C GLN A 128 22.47 -23.63 -2.55
N HIS A 129 22.28 -23.03 -3.72
CA HIS A 129 23.06 -23.40 -4.88
C HIS A 129 24.48 -23.03 -4.48
N ARG A 130 25.15 -24.01 -3.88
CA ARG A 130 26.55 -24.04 -3.53
C ARG A 130 27.30 -23.90 -4.85
N ALA A 131 27.41 -22.68 -5.34
CA ALA A 131 28.09 -22.32 -6.58
C ALA A 131 29.62 -22.31 -6.39
N TYR A 132 30.13 -23.27 -5.64
CA TYR A 132 31.55 -23.62 -5.63
C TYR A 132 31.66 -25.10 -5.98
N GLN A 133 31.39 -25.41 -7.24
CA GLN A 133 31.98 -26.58 -7.87
C GLN A 133 33.48 -26.28 -8.04
N HIS A 134 34.25 -26.47 -6.98
CA HIS A 134 35.71 -26.49 -7.06
C HIS A 134 36.08 -27.74 -7.88
N LYS A 135 36.25 -27.54 -9.19
CA LYS A 135 36.79 -28.53 -10.11
C LYS A 135 38.31 -28.57 -9.90
N ASP A 136 38.76 -29.15 -8.79
CA ASP A 136 40.11 -29.69 -8.76
C ASP A 136 40.08 -30.99 -9.55
N LYS A 137 40.35 -30.85 -10.84
CA LYS A 137 40.73 -31.99 -11.66
C LYS A 137 42.22 -32.20 -11.43
N GLU A 138 42.51 -33.14 -10.55
CA GLU A 138 43.81 -33.81 -10.47
C GLU A 138 44.25 -34.23 -11.88
N LEU A 139 45.41 -33.73 -12.31
CA LEU A 139 46.33 -34.31 -13.30
C LEU A 139 47.64 -33.50 -13.32
#